data_AF-A0A642PJD2-F1
#
_entry.id   AF-A0A642PJD2-F1
#
_cell.length_a   1.000
_cell.length_b   1.000
_cell.length_c   1.000
_cell.angle_alpha   90.00
_cell.angle_beta   90.00
_cell.angle_gamma   90.00
#
_symmetry.space_group_name_H-M   'P 1'
#
loop_
_entity.id
_entity.type
_entity.pdbx_description
1 polymer ?
#
loop_
_entity_poly.entity_id
_entity_poly.type
_entity_poly.pdbx_seq_one_letter_code
_entity_poly.pdbx_strand_id
1 'polypeptide(L)'
;LDTGLKELYDNFDTAFLHLFPDFVDKFNDLLQPEERIVLRKGELLNTELRIFALIRLGIDDSSQIAEFLRYSVNTIYNYRAKVKNKARISREDFEIRLMQIR
;
A
#
# COMPACT_ATOMS: atom_id res chain seq x y z
N LEU A 1 -6.09 17.50 -15.65
CA LEU A 1 -5.14 16.36 -15.63
C LEU A 1 -5.14 15.66 -14.28
N ASP A 2 -5.14 16.39 -13.16
CA ASP A 2 -5.11 15.81 -11.79
C ASP A 2 -6.41 15.09 -11.35
N THR A 3 -7.57 15.52 -11.84
CA THR A 3 -8.88 14.97 -11.45
C THR A 3 -9.05 13.47 -11.78
N GLY A 4 -8.59 13.03 -12.95
CA GLY A 4 -8.73 11.63 -13.37
C GLY A 4 -7.84 10.66 -12.57
N LEU A 5 -6.68 11.13 -12.10
CA LEU A 5 -5.82 10.32 -11.24
C LEU A 5 -6.41 10.19 -9.83
N LYS A 6 -6.98 11.28 -9.32
CA LYS A 6 -7.70 11.25 -8.04
C LYS A 6 -8.89 10.30 -8.11
N GLU A 7 -9.70 10.37 -9.16
CA GLU A 7 -10.84 9.45 -9.35
C GLU A 7 -10.40 7.99 -9.48
N LEU A 8 -9.31 7.72 -10.19
CA LEU A 8 -8.72 6.36 -10.25
C LEU A 8 -8.37 5.84 -8.85
N TYR A 9 -7.72 6.66 -8.04
CA TYR A 9 -7.35 6.29 -6.68
C TYR A 9 -8.55 6.14 -5.77
N ASP A 10 -9.52 7.06 -5.82
CA ASP A 10 -10.72 6.96 -4.99
C ASP A 10 -11.51 5.69 -5.32
N ASN A 11 -11.64 5.35 -6.61
CA ASN A 11 -12.29 4.12 -7.06
C ASN A 11 -11.52 2.87 -6.61
N PHE A 12 -10.19 2.89 -6.75
CA PHE A 12 -9.33 1.79 -6.32
C PHE A 12 -9.40 1.58 -4.80
N ASP A 13 -9.15 2.64 -4.03
CA ASP A 13 -9.14 2.60 -2.56
C ASP A 13 -10.51 2.10 -2.05
N THR A 14 -11.61 2.61 -2.61
CA THR A 14 -12.96 2.19 -2.25
C THR A 14 -13.20 0.72 -2.58
N ALA A 15 -12.90 0.27 -3.80
CA ALA A 15 -13.11 -1.11 -4.20
C ALA A 15 -12.24 -2.07 -3.39
N PHE A 16 -10.99 -1.70 -3.13
CA PHE A 16 -10.06 -2.50 -2.36
C PHE A 16 -10.48 -2.64 -0.90
N LEU A 17 -10.86 -1.54 -0.23
CA LEU A 17 -11.30 -1.58 1.17
C LEU A 17 -12.65 -2.27 1.36
N HIS A 18 -13.51 -2.32 0.33
CA HIS A 18 -14.68 -3.19 0.38
C HIS A 18 -14.31 -4.68 0.45
N LEU A 19 -13.19 -5.08 -0.17
CA LEU A 19 -12.69 -6.46 -0.13
C LEU A 19 -11.85 -6.75 1.13
N PHE A 20 -11.13 -5.74 1.62
CA PHE A 20 -10.20 -5.83 2.75
C PHE A 20 -10.47 -4.69 3.76
N PRO A 21 -11.58 -4.73 4.51
CA PRO A 21 -12.03 -3.63 5.34
C PRO A 21 -11.06 -3.26 6.48
N ASP A 22 -10.35 -4.25 7.02
CA ASP A 22 -9.39 -4.04 8.12
C ASP A 22 -7.96 -3.81 7.61
N PHE A 23 -7.75 -3.60 6.30
CA PHE A 23 -6.42 -3.62 5.71
C PHE A 23 -5.46 -2.64 6.38
N VAL A 24 -5.89 -1.40 6.59
CA VAL A 24 -5.02 -0.34 7.15
C VAL A 24 -4.57 -0.70 8.56
N ASP A 25 -5.48 -1.18 9.40
CA ASP A 25 -5.17 -1.54 10.78
C ASP A 25 -4.25 -2.77 10.84
N LYS A 26 -4.58 -3.84 10.10
CA LYS A 26 -3.75 -5.05 10.02
C LYS A 26 -2.39 -4.79 9.40
N PHE A 27 -2.30 -3.86 8.44
CA PHE A 27 -1.04 -3.43 7.84
C PHE A 27 -0.20 -2.66 8.85
N ASN A 28 -0.79 -1.75 9.62
CA ASN A 28 -0.12 -1.01 10.68
C ASN A 28 0.38 -1.94 11.80
N ASP A 29 -0.26 -3.09 12.01
CA ASP A 29 0.26 -4.15 12.88
C ASP A 29 1.46 -4.89 12.30
N LEU A 30 1.89 -4.63 11.07
CA LEU A 30 3.17 -5.13 10.56
C LEU A 30 4.32 -4.14 10.80
N LEU A 31 4.01 -2.91 11.20
CA LEU A 31 4.96 -1.82 11.40
C LEU A 31 5.31 -1.66 12.89
N GLN A 32 6.46 -1.04 13.14
CA GLN A 32 6.78 -0.58 14.49
C GLN A 32 5.72 0.43 14.97
N PRO A 33 5.36 0.46 16.27
CA PRO A 33 4.29 1.34 16.77
C PRO A 33 4.49 2.82 16.40
N GLU A 34 5.73 3.29 16.43
CA GLU A 34 6.12 4.68 16.14
C GLU A 34 6.16 4.98 14.63
N GLU A 35 6.18 3.94 13.79
CA GLU A 35 6.28 4.04 12.33
C GLU A 35 4.95 3.73 11.63
N ARG A 36 3.87 3.53 12.39
CA ARG A 36 2.52 3.31 11.88
C ARG A 36 2.10 4.46 10.96
N ILE A 37 1.46 4.10 9.85
CA ILE A 37 0.94 5.04 8.87
C ILE A 37 -0.36 5.65 9.40
N VAL A 38 -0.37 6.98 9.51
CA VAL A 38 -1.56 7.77 9.87
C VAL A 38 -2.08 8.48 8.63
N LEU A 39 -3.32 8.17 8.26
CA LEU A 39 -4.00 8.79 7.12
C LEU A 39 -4.47 10.21 7.45
N ARG A 40 -4.44 11.10 6.47
CA ARG A 40 -5.00 12.45 6.62
C ARG A 40 -6.52 12.39 6.53
N LYS A 41 -7.18 13.44 7.05
CA LYS A 41 -8.64 13.54 7.00
C LYS A 41 -9.13 13.43 5.54
N GLY A 42 -9.95 12.43 5.27
CA GLY A 42 -10.54 12.18 3.95
C GLY A 42 -9.71 11.26 3.05
N GLU A 43 -8.53 10.79 3.46
CA GLU A 43 -7.79 9.76 2.74
C GLU A 43 -8.28 8.37 3.15
N LEU A 44 -8.52 7.51 2.16
CA LEU A 44 -8.80 6.09 2.38
C LEU A 44 -7.49 5.29 2.43
N LEU A 45 -6.59 5.54 1.47
CA LEU A 45 -5.24 5.03 1.44
C LEU A 45 -4.27 6.14 1.03
N ASN A 46 -3.01 6.04 1.44
CA ASN A 46 -1.92 6.85 0.88
C ASN A 46 -1.13 6.03 -0.17
N THR A 47 -0.15 6.65 -0.81
CA THR A 47 0.67 5.98 -1.84
C THR A 47 1.34 4.70 -1.36
N GLU A 48 1.87 4.69 -0.13
CA GLU A 48 2.52 3.51 0.44
C GLU A 48 1.53 2.36 0.59
N LEU A 49 0.36 2.63 1.18
CA LEU A 49 -0.70 1.64 1.33
C LEU A 49 -1.24 1.14 -0.02
N ARG A 50 -1.37 2.01 -1.02
CA ARG A 50 -1.79 1.60 -2.38
C ARG A 50 -0.82 0.63 -3.04
N ILE A 51 0.49 0.85 -2.85
CA ILE A 51 1.52 -0.08 -3.34
C ILE A 51 1.30 -1.46 -2.73
N PHE A 52 1.14 -1.55 -1.42
CA PHE A 52 0.96 -2.84 -0.76
C PHE A 52 -0.44 -3.45 -0.95
N ALA A 53 -1.46 -2.63 -1.22
CA ALA A 53 -2.77 -3.09 -1.65
C ALA A 53 -2.71 -3.79 -3.02
N LEU A 54 -1.96 -3.23 -3.98
CA LEU A 54 -1.73 -3.87 -5.28
C LEU A 54 -0.96 -5.19 -5.13
N ILE A 55 0.07 -5.23 -4.28
CA ILE A 55 0.80 -6.47 -3.97
C ILE A 55 -0.16 -7.50 -3.33
N ARG A 56 -1.03 -7.06 -2.41
CA ARG A 56 -2.04 -7.92 -1.79
C ARG A 56 -3.02 -8.51 -2.80
N LEU A 57 -3.30 -7.81 -3.90
CA LEU A 57 -4.12 -8.30 -5.02
C LEU A 57 -3.34 -9.22 -5.98
N GLY A 58 -2.05 -9.46 -5.74
CA GLY A 58 -1.18 -10.28 -6.58
C GLY A 58 -0.41 -9.51 -7.65
N ILE A 59 -0.47 -8.17 -7.65
CA ILE A 59 0.30 -7.32 -8.57
C ILE A 59 1.58 -6.90 -7.85
N ASP A 60 2.63 -7.72 -7.98
CA ASP A 60 3.92 -7.47 -7.32
C ASP A 60 5.03 -6.92 -8.23
N ASP A 61 4.79 -6.91 -9.55
CA ASP A 61 5.72 -6.31 -10.49
C ASP A 61 5.78 -4.79 -10.31
N SER A 62 6.99 -4.27 -10.08
CA SER A 62 7.18 -2.85 -9.77
C SER A 62 6.90 -1.94 -10.97
N SER A 63 6.98 -2.46 -12.20
CA SER A 63 6.64 -1.70 -13.41
C SER A 63 5.12 -1.56 -13.57
N GLN A 64 4.37 -2.63 -13.29
CA GLN A 64 2.90 -2.59 -13.26
C GLN A 64 2.38 -1.64 -12.18
N ILE A 65 2.95 -1.70 -10.98
CA ILE A 65 2.60 -0.79 -9.88
C ILE A 65 2.92 0.67 -10.26
N ALA A 66 4.09 0.90 -10.86
CA ALA A 66 4.52 2.22 -11.32
C ALA A 66 3.56 2.79 -12.38
N GLU A 67 3.16 1.97 -13.36
CA GLU A 67 2.21 2.33 -14.40
C GLU A 67 0.85 2.71 -13.80
N PHE A 68 0.31 1.89 -12.90
CA PHE A 68 -0.97 2.13 -12.24
C PHE A 68 -0.95 3.44 -11.43
N LEU A 69 0.09 3.62 -10.62
CA LEU A 69 0.24 4.77 -9.75
C LEU A 69 0.82 6.01 -10.44
N ARG A 70 1.13 5.95 -11.74
CA ARG A 70 1.75 7.06 -12.51
C ARG A 70 3.06 7.56 -11.88
N TYR A 71 3.84 6.65 -11.30
CA TYR A 71 5.17 6.92 -10.75
C TYR A 71 6.25 6.26 -11.60
N SER A 72 7.52 6.63 -11.35
CA SER A 72 8.64 5.86 -11.88
C SER A 72 8.82 4.55 -11.09
N VAL A 73 9.38 3.53 -11.73
CA VAL A 73 9.72 2.25 -11.08
C VAL A 73 10.66 2.47 -9.88
N ASN A 74 11.62 3.40 -10.00
CA ASN A 74 12.51 3.78 -8.90
C ASN A 74 11.76 4.33 -7.69
N THR A 75 10.72 5.12 -7.92
CA THR A 75 9.87 5.63 -6.83
C THR A 75 9.14 4.49 -6.12
N ILE A 76 8.66 3.47 -6.85
CA ILE A 76 8.05 2.28 -6.25
C ILE A 76 9.07 1.49 -5.42
N TYR A 77 10.29 1.27 -5.92
CA TYR A 77 11.36 0.62 -5.15
C TYR A 77 11.65 1.36 -3.83
N ASN A 78 11.74 2.70 -3.89
CA ASN A 78 12.00 3.52 -2.71
C ASN A 78 10.88 3.41 -1.66
N TYR A 79 9.62 3.45 -2.08
CA TYR A 79 8.49 3.26 -1.15
C TYR A 79 8.47 1.86 -0.53
N ARG A 80 8.69 0.80 -1.33
CA ARG A 80 8.76 -0.58 -0.82
C ARG A 80 9.88 -0.72 0.21
N ALA A 81 11.08 -0.24 -0.10
CA ALA A 81 12.22 -0.29 0.80
C ALA A 81 11.97 0.51 2.09
N LYS A 82 11.44 1.73 1.98
CA LYS A 82 11.12 2.59 3.10
C LYS A 82 10.16 1.91 4.08
N VAL A 83 9.07 1.32 3.59
CA VAL A 83 8.07 0.68 4.46
C VAL A 83 8.59 -0.63 5.04
N LYS A 84 9.31 -1.45 4.25
CA LYS A 84 9.93 -2.68 4.78
C LYS A 84 10.96 -2.39 5.88
N ASN A 85 11.66 -1.26 5.82
CA ASN A 85 12.59 -0.85 6.89
C ASN A 85 11.89 -0.39 8.17
N LYS A 86 10.59 -0.10 8.11
CA LYS A 86 9.73 0.25 9.25
C LYS A 86 9.00 -0.96 9.84
N ALA A 87 9.15 -2.13 9.22
CA ALA A 87 8.50 -3.35 9.66
C ALA A 87 9.04 -3.78 11.04
N ARG A 88 8.14 -4.31 11.89
CA ARG A 88 8.53 -4.92 13.17
C ARG A 88 8.93 -6.40 13.05
N ILE A 89 8.86 -6.95 11.84
CA ILE A 89 9.16 -8.34 11.48
C ILE A 89 10.17 -8.39 10.34
N SER A 90 10.70 -9.59 10.06
CA SER A 90 11.61 -9.80 8.93
C SER A 90 10.97 -9.42 7.59
N ARG A 91 11.79 -9.18 6.57
CA ARG A 91 11.29 -8.81 5.23
C ARG A 91 10.51 -9.95 4.59
N GLU A 92 10.98 -11.17 4.80
CA GLU A 92 10.38 -12.41 4.32
C GLU A 92 9.01 -12.63 4.98
N ASP A 93 8.94 -12.45 6.31
CA ASP A 93 7.67 -12.58 7.04
C ASP A 93 6.69 -11.46 6.68
N PHE A 94 7.18 -10.27 6.37
CA PHE A 94 6.33 -9.13 6.03
C PHE A 94 5.44 -9.42 4.83
N GLU A 95 5.99 -9.94 3.74
CA GLU A 95 5.21 -10.26 2.55
C GLU A 95 4.22 -11.40 2.81
N ILE A 96 4.64 -12.43 3.54
CA ILE A 96 3.76 -13.55 3.92
C ILE A 96 2.57 -13.03 4.74
N ARG A 97 2.83 -12.18 5.75
CA ARG A 97 1.79 -11.60 6.61
C ARG A 97 0.88 -10.64 5.86
N LEU A 98 1.45 -9.82 4.97
CA LEU A 98 0.69 -8.95 4.07
C LEU A 98 -0.32 -9.77 3.27
N MET A 99 0.10 -10.86 2.64
CA MET A 99 -0.78 -11.71 1.83
C MET A 99 -1.89 -12.41 2.64
N GLN A 100 -1.75 -12.51 3.96
CA GLN A 100 -2.74 -13.09 4.86
C GLN A 100 -3.77 -12.08 5.37
N ILE A 101 -3.58 -10.77 5.13
CA ILE A 101 -4.55 -9.75 5.52
C ILE A 101 -5.88 -10.04 4.82
N ARG A 102 -6.95 -10.15 5.60
CA ARG A 102 -8.33 -10.31 5.16
C ARG A 102 -9.08 -9.01 5.37
#